data_AF-A0A4Q2DPV7-F1
#
_entry.id   AF-A0A4Q2DPV7-F1
#
_cell.length_a   1.000
_cell.length_b   1.000
_cell.length_c   1.000
_cell.angle_alpha   90.00
_cell.angle_beta   90.00
_cell.angle_gamma   90.00
#
_symmetry.space_group_name_H-M   'P 1'
#
loop_
_entity.id
_entity.type
_entity.pdbx_description
1 polymer ?
#
loop_
_entity_poly.entity_id
_entity_poly.type
_entity_poly.pdbx_seq_one_letter_code
_entity_poly.pdbx_strand_id
1 'polypeptide(L)'
;MESALRAYILLNLIFAVSSESKKAHNELIVKGGYREIGSYKGMIRVETWSMDYPAQQVPHKRYWERCRDIEATGLSGSSSLPGSSNLTKSGGRLGEDFVPLMHLDMHHLDEYLKVNFTLLYKYNMVLRECRMEPEWEREIVGLMGYLVKGLEAEHRRWVEEEKRWTAPYFV
;
A
#
# COMPACT_ATOMS: atom_id res chain seq x y z
N MET A 1 7.39 -13.02 0.25
CA MET A 1 5.99 -13.50 0.21
C MET A 1 5.12 -12.56 1.02
N GLU A 2 5.48 -12.34 2.29
CA GLU A 2 4.87 -11.35 3.19
C GLU A 2 4.69 -9.96 2.55
N SER A 3 5.70 -9.45 1.85
CA SER A 3 5.65 -8.14 1.19
C SER A 3 4.51 -8.02 0.18
N ALA A 4 4.32 -9.02 -0.69
CA ALA A 4 3.24 -9.02 -1.68
C ALA A 4 1.86 -9.17 -1.04
N LEU A 5 1.75 -9.99 0.01
CA LEU A 5 0.50 -10.15 0.76
C LEU A 5 0.11 -8.86 1.47
N ARG A 6 1.08 -8.21 2.14
CA ARG A 6 0.92 -6.94 2.81
C ARG A 6 0.52 -5.83 1.84
N ALA A 7 1.21 -5.69 0.71
CA ALA A 7 0.87 -4.76 -0.36
C ALA A 7 -0.57 -4.96 -0.83
N TYR A 8 -0.90 -6.20 -1.17
CA TYR A 8 -2.20 -6.55 -1.70
C TYR A 8 -3.33 -6.23 -0.71
N ILE A 9 -3.21 -6.64 0.55
CA ILE A 9 -4.25 -6.40 1.56
C ILE A 9 -4.39 -4.92 1.86
N LEU A 10 -3.30 -4.20 2.16
CA LEU A 10 -3.38 -2.81 2.59
C LEU A 10 -3.96 -1.91 1.49
N LEU A 11 -3.52 -2.09 0.25
CA LEU A 11 -4.01 -1.28 -0.87
C LEU A 11 -5.49 -1.55 -1.14
N ASN A 12 -5.93 -2.82 -1.11
CA ASN A 12 -7.35 -3.15 -1.26
C ASN A 12 -8.20 -2.60 -0.11
N LEU A 13 -7.70 -2.59 1.12
CA LEU A 13 -8.39 -1.97 2.27
C LEU A 13 -8.55 -0.46 2.08
N ILE A 14 -7.49 0.24 1.66
CA ILE A 14 -7.56 1.68 1.37
C ILE A 14 -8.65 1.96 0.33
N PHE A 15 -8.72 1.13 -0.73
CA PHE A 15 -9.78 1.28 -1.74
C PHE A 15 -11.17 0.99 -1.20
N ALA A 16 -11.33 -0.10 -0.44
CA ALA A 16 -12.61 -0.46 0.16
C ALA A 16 -13.14 0.68 1.05
N VAL A 17 -12.32 1.20 1.96
CA VAL A 17 -12.68 2.34 2.83
C VAL A 17 -12.98 3.59 1.99
N SER A 18 -12.17 3.86 0.95
CA SER A 18 -12.42 5.00 0.07
C SER A 18 -13.75 4.91 -0.67
N SER A 19 -14.25 3.71 -0.93
CA SER A 19 -15.48 3.47 -1.68
C SER A 19 -16.76 3.67 -0.86
N GLU A 20 -16.65 3.75 0.48
CA GLU A 20 -17.81 3.87 1.37
C GLU A 20 -18.55 5.20 1.22
N SER A 21 -17.85 6.27 0.87
CA SER A 21 -18.48 7.58 0.63
C SER A 21 -17.66 8.46 -0.30
N LYS A 22 -18.33 9.40 -0.98
CA LYS A 22 -17.64 10.41 -1.81
C LYS A 22 -16.65 11.27 -1.00
N LYS A 23 -16.96 11.52 0.29
CA LYS A 23 -16.09 12.25 1.20
C LYS A 23 -14.82 11.46 1.47
N ALA A 24 -14.96 10.19 1.87
CA ALA A 24 -13.83 9.28 2.12
C ALA A 24 -12.97 9.10 0.86
N HIS A 25 -13.57 8.93 -0.31
CA HIS A 25 -12.85 8.85 -1.58
C HIS A 25 -12.00 10.09 -1.85
N ASN A 26 -12.59 11.27 -1.65
CA ASN A 26 -11.89 12.53 -1.88
C ASN A 26 -10.74 12.75 -0.88
N GLU A 27 -10.94 12.43 0.39
CA GLU A 27 -9.92 12.61 1.44
C GLU A 27 -8.79 11.59 1.33
N LEU A 28 -9.11 10.31 1.15
CA LEU A 28 -8.11 9.25 1.10
C LEU A 28 -7.41 9.20 -0.25
N ILE A 29 -8.15 9.12 -1.35
CA ILE A 29 -7.57 8.89 -2.69
C ILE A 29 -7.17 10.20 -3.33
N VAL A 30 -8.13 11.10 -3.61
CA VAL A 30 -7.89 12.32 -4.41
C VAL A 30 -6.89 13.27 -3.74
N LYS A 31 -7.02 13.49 -2.43
CA LYS A 31 -6.07 14.32 -1.66
C LYS A 31 -4.83 13.55 -1.20
N GLY A 32 -4.77 12.23 -1.43
CA GLY A 32 -3.66 11.38 -1.00
C GLY A 32 -3.56 11.17 0.52
N GLY A 33 -4.65 11.28 1.27
CA GLY A 33 -4.67 11.09 2.72
C GLY A 33 -4.14 9.74 3.20
N TYR A 34 -4.17 8.70 2.35
CA TYR A 34 -3.55 7.41 2.68
C TYR A 34 -2.03 7.51 2.95
N ARG A 35 -1.36 8.57 2.49
CA ARG A 35 0.08 8.80 2.75
C ARG A 35 0.36 8.98 4.23
N GLU A 36 -0.61 9.46 5.00
CA GLU A 36 -0.46 9.67 6.44
C GLU A 36 -0.67 8.39 7.27
N ILE A 37 -1.22 7.34 6.65
CA ILE A 37 -1.43 6.06 7.31
C ILE A 37 -0.07 5.44 7.65
N GLY A 38 0.21 5.24 8.95
CA GLY A 38 1.49 4.69 9.41
C GLY A 38 1.81 3.32 8.82
N SER A 39 0.80 2.48 8.64
CA SER A 39 0.95 1.16 8.02
C SER A 39 1.32 1.24 6.53
N TYR A 40 0.86 2.27 5.81
CA TYR A 40 1.25 2.58 4.43
C TYR A 40 2.70 3.05 4.37
N LYS A 41 3.10 4.03 5.19
CA LYS A 41 4.51 4.48 5.30
C LYS A 41 5.44 3.31 5.61
N GLY A 42 5.07 2.48 6.58
CA GLY A 42 5.83 1.30 6.96
C GLY A 42 5.92 0.25 5.84
N MET A 43 4.86 0.08 5.05
CA MET A 43 4.84 -0.84 3.91
C MET A 43 5.80 -0.38 2.81
N ILE A 44 5.72 0.90 2.41
CA ILE A 44 6.64 1.50 1.43
C ILE A 44 8.09 1.32 1.88
N ARG A 45 8.40 1.61 3.14
CA ARG A 45 9.74 1.41 3.69
C ARG A 45 10.22 -0.02 3.52
N VAL A 46 9.42 -1.01 3.92
CA VAL A 46 9.79 -2.43 3.80
C VAL A 46 9.97 -2.87 2.34
N GLU A 47 9.03 -2.51 1.47
CA GLU A 47 9.03 -2.88 0.04
C GLU A 47 10.18 -2.26 -0.75
N THR A 48 10.69 -1.12 -0.31
CA THR A 48 11.71 -0.38 -1.04
C THR A 48 13.10 -0.56 -0.42
N TRP A 49 13.20 -0.89 0.87
CA TRP A 49 14.48 -0.97 1.61
C TRP A 49 14.92 -2.38 1.98
N SER A 50 14.01 -3.37 2.02
CA SER A 50 14.39 -4.73 2.40
C SER A 50 15.40 -5.30 1.39
N MET A 51 16.52 -5.78 1.91
CA MET A 51 17.61 -6.41 1.16
C MET A 51 17.61 -7.92 1.29
N ASP A 52 16.74 -8.48 2.15
CA ASP A 52 16.84 -9.87 2.59
C ASP A 52 16.40 -10.87 1.51
N TYR A 53 15.61 -10.40 0.51
CA TYR A 53 15.14 -11.23 -0.61
C TYR A 53 15.10 -10.44 -1.94
N PRO A 54 16.25 -10.24 -2.61
CA PRO A 54 16.35 -9.33 -3.76
C PRO A 54 15.37 -9.65 -4.89
N ALA A 55 15.20 -10.94 -5.21
CA ALA A 55 14.28 -11.37 -6.28
C ALA A 55 12.81 -11.08 -5.97
N GLN A 56 12.42 -11.12 -4.69
CA GLN A 56 11.04 -10.84 -4.27
C GLN A 56 10.74 -9.34 -4.28
N GLN A 57 11.77 -8.51 -4.07
CA GLN A 57 11.63 -7.06 -3.97
C GLN A 57 11.69 -6.34 -5.32
N VAL A 58 12.15 -7.00 -6.39
CA VAL A 58 12.28 -6.40 -7.73
C VAL A 58 10.94 -5.84 -8.26
N PRO A 59 9.80 -6.57 -8.20
CA PRO A 59 8.52 -6.04 -8.66
C PRO A 59 8.06 -4.81 -7.87
N HIS A 60 8.23 -4.85 -6.54
CA HIS A 60 7.89 -3.75 -5.63
C HIS A 60 8.71 -2.49 -5.94
N LYS A 61 10.04 -2.61 -6.01
CA LYS A 61 10.94 -1.48 -6.31
C LYS A 61 10.60 -0.82 -7.65
N ARG A 62 10.42 -1.62 -8.70
CA ARG A 62 10.08 -1.11 -10.04
C ARG A 62 8.77 -0.32 -10.04
N TYR A 63 7.76 -0.82 -9.33
CA TYR A 63 6.48 -0.14 -9.22
C TYR A 63 6.62 1.22 -8.52
N TRP A 64 7.27 1.25 -7.36
CA TRP A 64 7.42 2.48 -6.57
C TRP A 64 8.36 3.52 -7.21
N GLU A 65 9.41 3.08 -7.90
CA GLU A 65 10.25 3.95 -8.73
C GLU A 65 9.42 4.63 -9.82
N ARG A 66 8.52 3.89 -10.47
CA ARG A 66 7.65 4.45 -11.50
C ARG A 66 6.62 5.44 -10.94
N CYS A 67 6.01 5.15 -9.78
CA CYS A 67 5.13 6.11 -9.12
C CYS A 67 5.85 7.44 -8.82
N ARG A 68 7.10 7.37 -8.38
CA ARG A 68 7.95 8.56 -8.16
C ARG A 68 8.17 9.35 -9.45
N ASP A 69 8.51 8.66 -10.54
CA ASP A 69 8.78 9.32 -11.83
C ASP A 69 7.53 10.04 -12.37
N ILE A 70 6.34 9.43 -12.18
CA ILE A 70 5.05 10.03 -12.56
C ILE A 70 4.77 11.27 -11.72
N GLU A 71 4.94 11.19 -10.39
CA GLU A 71 4.74 12.33 -9.48
C GLU A 71 5.71 13.48 -9.80
N ALA A 72 6.99 13.19 -10.05
CA ALA A 72 7.99 14.18 -10.43
C ALA A 72 7.66 14.87 -11.77
N THR A 73 7.17 14.11 -12.75
CA THR A 73 6.77 14.64 -14.07
C THR A 73 5.52 15.52 -13.96
N GLY A 74 4.54 15.12 -13.14
CA GLY A 74 3.32 15.91 -12.88
C GLY A 74 3.58 17.24 -12.16
N LEU A 75 4.58 17.29 -11.27
CA LEU A 75 4.99 18.51 -10.58
C LEU A 75 5.83 19.45 -11.46
N SER A 76 6.58 18.92 -12.42
CA SER A 76 7.43 19.70 -13.33
C SER A 76 6.64 20.46 -14.42
N GLY A 77 5.33 20.24 -14.53
CA GLY A 77 4.42 21.00 -15.39
C GLY A 77 4.11 22.43 -14.91
N SER A 78 4.59 22.83 -13.72
CA SER A 78 4.42 24.19 -13.18
C SER A 78 5.77 24.91 -13.03
N SER A 79 6.03 25.82 -13.98
CA SER A 79 7.04 26.88 -14.00
C SER A 79 8.53 26.49 -13.96
N SER A 80 9.20 26.93 -15.03
CA SER A 80 10.63 27.04 -15.30
C SER A 80 11.53 27.43 -14.11
N LEU A 81 12.57 26.62 -13.88
CA LEU A 81 13.91 27.07 -13.49
C LEU A 81 14.96 26.15 -14.16
N PRO A 82 15.91 26.69 -14.96
CA PRO A 82 16.94 25.91 -15.59
C PRO A 82 18.11 25.71 -14.62
N GLY A 83 18.40 24.46 -14.28
CA GLY A 83 19.63 24.11 -13.58
C GLY A 83 19.43 23.13 -12.43
N SER A 84 19.18 21.86 -12.75
CA SER A 84 19.80 20.77 -12.00
C SER A 84 19.77 19.49 -12.84
N SER A 85 20.65 19.47 -13.83
CA SER A 85 21.19 18.23 -14.37
C SER A 85 21.85 17.47 -13.22
N ASN A 86 21.14 16.49 -12.65
CA ASN A 86 21.65 15.29 -11.98
C ASN A 86 20.50 14.45 -11.40
N LEU A 87 19.49 14.08 -12.21
CA LEU A 87 18.76 12.84 -11.91
C LEU A 87 19.61 11.68 -12.42
N THR A 88 20.57 11.31 -11.57
CA THR A 88 21.29 10.06 -11.69
C THR A 88 20.29 8.93 -11.90
N LYS A 89 20.36 8.29 -13.08
CA LYS A 89 20.05 6.86 -13.26
C LYS A 89 20.87 6.09 -12.21
N SER A 90 20.31 5.97 -11.02
CA SER A 90 20.87 5.20 -9.91
C SER A 90 19.65 4.63 -9.22
N GLY A 91 19.61 3.30 -9.08
CA GLY A 91 18.64 2.57 -8.26
C GLY A 91 18.81 2.91 -6.77
N GLY A 92 18.66 4.19 -6.45
CA GLY A 92 18.79 4.76 -5.13
C GLY A 92 17.52 4.47 -4.36
N ARG A 93 17.71 3.93 -3.16
CA ARG A 93 16.67 3.75 -2.14
C ARG A 93 15.69 4.91 -2.20
N LEU A 94 14.38 4.61 -2.26
CA LEU A 94 13.40 5.67 -2.08
C LEU A 94 13.68 6.31 -0.71
N GLY A 95 14.15 7.56 -0.68
CA GLY A 95 14.55 8.24 0.55
C GLY A 95 13.46 8.15 1.62
N GLU A 96 13.88 8.17 2.89
CA GLU A 96 13.03 7.92 4.06
C GLU A 96 11.80 8.87 4.12
N ASP A 97 11.88 10.00 3.42
CA ASP A 97 10.86 11.05 3.36
C ASP A 97 9.91 10.97 2.16
N PHE A 98 10.14 10.05 1.19
CA PHE A 98 9.34 9.99 -0.04
C PHE A 98 8.29 8.87 0.00
N VAL A 99 7.03 9.27 0.10
CA VAL A 99 5.86 8.40 0.07
C VAL A 99 5.09 8.66 -1.23
N PRO A 100 5.22 7.82 -2.28
CA PRO A 100 4.70 8.12 -3.62
C PRO A 100 3.17 8.20 -3.67
N LEU A 101 2.64 9.01 -4.59
CA LEU A 101 1.22 9.01 -4.94
C LEU A 101 0.86 7.83 -5.85
N MET A 102 0.43 6.71 -5.27
CA MET A 102 0.01 5.51 -6.02
C MET A 102 -1.18 5.73 -6.95
N HIS A 103 -2.07 6.68 -6.65
CA HIS A 103 -3.34 6.84 -7.35
C HIS A 103 -3.25 7.66 -8.65
N LEU A 104 -2.09 8.27 -8.95
CA LEU A 104 -1.91 9.05 -10.18
C LEU A 104 -2.03 8.20 -11.44
N ASP A 105 -1.75 6.90 -11.34
CA ASP A 105 -1.91 5.93 -12.41
C ASP A 105 -2.62 4.67 -11.88
N MET A 106 -3.96 4.77 -11.82
CA MET A 106 -4.83 3.69 -11.35
C MET A 106 -4.69 2.41 -12.19
N HIS A 107 -4.37 2.55 -13.49
CA HIS A 107 -4.14 1.39 -14.36
C HIS A 107 -2.86 0.66 -13.96
N HIS A 108 -1.77 1.40 -13.70
CA HIS A 108 -0.52 0.80 -13.27
C HIS A 108 -0.63 0.14 -11.88
N LEU A 109 -1.41 0.73 -10.98
CA LEU A 109 -1.71 0.15 -9.68
C LEU A 109 -2.49 -1.17 -9.80
N ASP A 110 -3.48 -1.24 -10.69
CA ASP A 110 -4.22 -2.49 -10.97
C ASP A 110 -3.28 -3.60 -11.48
N GLU A 111 -2.41 -3.28 -12.43
CA GLU A 111 -1.39 -4.22 -12.92
C GLU A 111 -0.43 -4.68 -11.82
N TYR A 112 -0.04 -3.78 -10.92
CA TYR A 112 0.78 -4.12 -9.77
C TYR A 112 0.08 -5.08 -8.79
N LEU A 113 -1.21 -4.86 -8.52
CA LEU A 113 -2.01 -5.77 -7.69
C LEU A 113 -2.14 -7.16 -8.33
N LYS A 114 -2.31 -7.25 -9.65
CA LYS A 114 -2.29 -8.54 -10.38
C LYS A 114 -0.96 -9.26 -10.26
N VAL A 115 0.16 -8.51 -10.32
CA VAL A 115 1.50 -9.08 -10.10
C VAL A 115 1.65 -9.62 -8.68
N ASN A 116 1.23 -8.86 -7.66
CA ASN A 116 1.25 -9.31 -6.27
C ASN A 116 0.42 -10.58 -6.08
N PHE A 117 -0.80 -10.62 -6.62
CA PHE A 117 -1.65 -11.81 -6.57
C PHE A 117 -0.99 -13.02 -7.26
N THR A 118 -0.41 -12.80 -8.44
CA THR A 118 0.31 -13.85 -9.18
C THR A 118 1.48 -14.41 -8.38
N LEU A 119 2.25 -13.56 -7.69
CA LEU A 119 3.33 -13.99 -6.81
C LEU A 119 2.80 -14.86 -5.67
N LEU A 120 1.75 -14.41 -4.99
CA LEU A 120 1.10 -15.18 -3.91
C LEU A 120 0.62 -16.55 -4.39
N TYR A 121 -0.02 -16.61 -5.56
CA TYR A 121 -0.46 -17.86 -6.16
C TYR A 121 0.70 -18.80 -6.47
N LYS A 122 1.79 -18.29 -7.07
CA LYS A 122 2.99 -19.10 -7.34
C LYS A 122 3.62 -19.65 -6.06
N TYR A 123 3.68 -18.84 -5.00
CA TYR A 123 4.17 -19.31 -3.70
C TYR A 123 3.28 -20.39 -3.10
N ASN A 124 1.95 -20.22 -3.17
CA ASN A 124 1.00 -21.23 -2.74
C ASN A 124 1.22 -22.57 -3.46
N MET A 125 1.46 -22.53 -4.79
CA MET A 125 1.77 -23.72 -5.57
C MET A 125 3.07 -24.39 -5.12
N VAL A 126 4.16 -23.63 -4.97
CA VAL A 126 5.47 -24.15 -4.53
C VAL A 126 5.39 -24.77 -3.13
N LEU A 127 4.71 -24.13 -2.19
CA LEU A 127 4.53 -24.68 -0.84
C LEU A 127 3.79 -26.02 -0.87
N ARG A 128 2.71 -26.11 -1.67
CA ARG A 128 1.94 -27.35 -1.84
C ARG A 128 2.77 -28.46 -2.50
N GLU A 129 3.59 -28.14 -3.50
CA GLU A 129 4.51 -29.10 -4.12
C GLU A 129 5.54 -29.65 -3.12
N CYS A 130 6.01 -28.80 -2.20
CA CYS A 130 6.87 -29.19 -1.08
C CYS A 130 6.12 -29.93 0.06
N ARG A 131 4.83 -30.26 -0.13
CA ARG A 131 3.96 -30.86 0.90
C ARG A 131 3.83 -30.02 2.18
N MET A 132 3.97 -28.71 2.04
CA MET A 132 3.74 -27.75 3.11
C MET A 132 2.35 -27.13 2.92
N GLU A 133 1.57 -27.06 4.00
CA GLU A 133 0.31 -26.33 3.98
C GLU A 133 0.61 -24.84 4.24
N PRO A 134 0.22 -23.94 3.33
CA PRO A 134 0.40 -22.52 3.56
C PRO A 134 -0.59 -22.02 4.61
N GLU A 135 -0.09 -21.44 5.72
CA GLU A 135 -0.91 -20.86 6.79
C GLU A 135 -1.47 -19.47 6.42
N TRP A 136 -2.06 -19.32 5.22
CA TRP A 136 -2.51 -18.02 4.70
C TRP A 136 -3.46 -17.30 5.64
N GLU A 137 -4.40 -18.00 6.26
CA GLU A 137 -5.34 -17.39 7.22
C GLU A 137 -4.59 -16.75 8.39
N ARG A 138 -3.60 -17.45 8.92
CA ARG A 138 -2.77 -16.97 10.03
C ARG A 138 -1.93 -15.77 9.62
N GLU A 139 -1.33 -15.82 8.43
CA GLU A 139 -0.56 -14.72 7.85
C GLU A 139 -1.44 -13.48 7.63
N ILE A 140 -2.66 -13.67 7.09
CA ILE A 140 -3.63 -12.59 6.89
C ILE A 140 -4.04 -11.99 8.24
N VAL A 141 -4.36 -12.81 9.23
CA VAL A 141 -4.73 -12.33 10.58
C VAL A 141 -3.57 -11.59 11.24
N GLY A 142 -2.34 -12.12 11.14
CA GLY A 142 -1.13 -11.48 11.65
C GLY A 142 -0.89 -10.11 11.00
N LEU A 143 -0.99 -10.04 9.67
CA LEU A 143 -0.88 -8.80 8.92
C LEU A 143 -1.99 -7.81 9.28
N MET A 144 -3.25 -8.25 9.36
CA MET A 144 -4.36 -7.41 9.80
C MET A 144 -4.12 -6.85 11.20
N GLY A 145 -3.64 -7.68 12.14
CA GLY A 145 -3.26 -7.20 13.48
C GLY A 145 -2.16 -6.14 13.44
N TYR A 146 -1.19 -6.26 12.54
CA TYR A 146 -0.16 -5.25 12.34
C TYR A 146 -0.70 -3.97 11.69
N LEU A 147 -1.58 -4.08 10.69
CA LEU A 147 -2.18 -2.95 10.00
C LEU A 147 -3.14 -2.16 10.90
N VAL A 148 -3.93 -2.85 11.73
CA VAL A 148 -4.92 -2.27 12.65
C VAL A 148 -4.28 -1.76 13.94
N LYS A 149 -3.10 -2.25 14.34
CA LYS A 149 -2.35 -1.71 15.50
C LYS A 149 -2.08 -0.19 15.42
N GLY A 150 -2.16 0.41 14.23
CA GLY A 150 -2.05 1.86 14.03
C GLY A 150 -3.37 2.56 13.65
N LEU A 151 -4.50 1.86 13.64
CA LEU A 151 -5.84 2.41 13.42
C LEU A 151 -6.58 2.41 14.75
N GLU A 152 -6.89 3.59 15.30
CA GLU A 152 -7.76 3.66 16.47
C GLU A 152 -9.19 3.34 16.02
N ALA A 153 -9.75 2.21 16.46
CA ALA A 153 -11.16 1.92 16.23
C ALA A 153 -11.94 2.34 17.47
N GLU A 154 -12.81 3.35 17.34
CA GLU A 154 -13.84 3.55 18.36
C GLU A 154 -14.81 2.38 18.26
N HIS A 155 -14.87 1.60 19.35
CA HIS A 155 -15.71 0.44 19.43
C HIS A 155 -17.18 0.87 19.51
N ARG A 156 -18.08 -0.05 19.12
CA ARG A 156 -19.53 0.16 19.10
C ARG A 156 -19.97 0.81 20.41
N ARG A 157 -20.62 1.97 20.32
CA ARG A 157 -21.26 2.63 21.45
C ARG A 157 -22.75 2.32 21.39
N TRP A 158 -23.32 1.92 22.51
CA TRP A 158 -24.78 1.78 22.61
C TRP A 158 -25.39 3.19 22.62
N VAL A 159 -26.26 3.49 21.66
CA VAL A 159 -26.98 4.77 21.61
C VAL A 159 -28.39 4.50 22.12
N GLU A 160 -28.66 4.98 23.33
CA GLU A 160 -29.89 4.68 24.08
C GLU A 160 -31.14 5.24 23.39
N GLU A 161 -31.02 6.40 22.74
CA GLU A 161 -32.08 7.06 21.96
C GLU A 161 -32.49 6.25 20.73
N GLU A 162 -31.55 5.60 20.06
CA GLU A 162 -31.78 4.84 18.82
C GLU A 162 -31.97 3.34 19.07
N LYS A 163 -31.81 2.87 20.33
CA LYS A 163 -31.84 1.46 20.74
C LYS A 163 -31.00 0.55 19.84
N ARG A 164 -29.85 1.04 19.37
CA ARG A 164 -28.93 0.27 18.52
C ARG A 164 -27.48 0.53 18.88
N TRP A 165 -26.64 -0.42 18.50
CA TRP A 165 -25.20 -0.26 18.50
C TRP A 165 -24.78 0.57 17.30
N THR A 166 -23.89 1.54 17.50
CA THR A 166 -23.23 2.20 16.37
C THR A 166 -22.34 1.21 15.63
N ALA A 167 -22.23 1.37 14.31
CA ALA A 167 -21.19 0.67 13.56
C ALA A 167 -19.82 1.12 14.08
N PRO A 168 -18.86 0.20 14.25
CA PRO A 168 -17.49 0.61 14.55
C PRO A 168 -17.00 1.45 13.37
N TYR A 169 -16.31 2.54 13.68
CA TYR A 169 -15.67 3.37 12.66
C TYR A 169 -14.22 3.60 13.06
N PHE A 170 -13.36 3.64 12.05
CA PHE A 170 -11.94 3.93 12.25
C PHE A 170 -11.77 5.44 12.45
N VAL A 171 -11.01 5.81 13.48
CA VAL A 171 -10.62 7.19 13.85
C VAL A 171 -9.27 7.52 13.24
#